data_AF-A0A2W4RIY9-F1
#
_entry.id   AF-A0A2W4RIY9-F1
#
_cell.length_a   1.000
_cell.length_b   1.000
_cell.length_c   1.000
_cell.angle_alpha   90.00
_cell.angle_beta   90.00
_cell.angle_gamma   90.00
#
_symmetry.space_group_name_H-M   'P 1'
#
loop_
_entity.id
_entity.type
_entity.pdbx_description
1 polymer ?
#
loop_
_entity_poly.entity_id
_entity_poly.type
_entity_poly.pdbx_seq_one_letter_code
_entity_poly.pdbx_strand_id
1 'polypeptide(L)' 'MVIVLVLVGLLEILGGLFVFASSRSAIHEILGVLMIGFGFLSVGLAAILHELRKLRSLKTTGQS' A
#
# COMPACT_ATOMS: atom_id res chain seq x y z
N MET A 1 -0.06 12.84 -2.49
CA MET A 1 -0.58 11.98 -1.40
C MET A 1 -0.87 10.56 -1.88
N VAL A 2 -1.81 10.31 -2.81
CA VAL A 2 -2.08 8.94 -3.33
C VAL A 2 -0.82 8.28 -3.90
N ILE A 3 -0.04 9.02 -4.69
CA ILE A 3 1.20 8.48 -5.29
C ILE A 3 2.25 8.10 -4.23
N VAL A 4 2.27 8.80 -3.10
CA VAL A 4 3.20 8.51 -1.99
C VAL A 4 2.81 7.19 -1.33
N LEU A 5 1.52 6.94 -1.13
CA LEU A 5 1.04 5.66 -0.57
C LEU A 5 1.37 4.47 -1.47
N VAL A 6 1.28 4.65 -2.80
CA VAL A 6 1.69 3.60 -3.75
C VAL A 6 3.19 3.34 -3.64
N LEU A 7 4.02 4.38 -3.63
CA LEU A 7 5.48 4.22 -3.53
C LEU A 7 5.91 3.59 -2.20
N VAL A 8 5.31 4.02 -1.09
CA VAL A 8 5.55 3.44 0.24
C VAL A 8 5.13 1.98 0.26
N GLY A 9 3.92 1.66 -0.21
CA GLY A 9 3.45 0.28 -0.23
C GLY A 9 4.31 -0.65 -1.09
N LEU A 10 4.78 -0.18 -2.25
CA LEU A 10 5.72 -0.93 -3.07
C LEU A 10 7.07 -1.14 -2.37
N LEU A 11 7.58 -0.12 -1.67
CA LEU A 11 8.82 -0.22 -0.93
C LEU A 11 8.69 -1.17 0.27
N GLU A 12 7.54 -1.17 0.95
CA GLU A 12 7.22 -2.11 2.05
C GLU A 12 7.16 -3.56 1.54
N ILE A 13 6.53 -3.80 0.39
CA ILE A 13 6.49 -5.13 -0.24
C ILE A 13 7.91 -5.60 -0.59
N LEU A 14 8.69 -4.76 -1.27
CA LEU A 14 10.05 -5.10 -1.67
C LEU A 14 10.98 -5.30 -0.46
N GLY A 15 10.86 -4.43 0.54
CA GLY A 15 11.60 -4.54 1.79
C GLY A 15 11.22 -5.79 2.58
N GLY A 16 9.93 -6.09 2.68
CA GLY A 16 9.43 -7.29 3.35
C GLY A 16 9.86 -8.57 2.63
N LEU A 17 9.85 -8.59 1.29
CA LEU A 17 10.40 -9.70 0.50
C LEU A 17 11.89 -9.89 0.76
N PHE A 18 12.67 -8.81 0.83
CA PHE A 18 14.09 -8.89 1.14
C PHE A 18 14.35 -9.42 2.56
N VAL A 19 13.61 -8.93 3.56
CA VAL A 19 13.71 -9.40 4.95
C VAL A 19 13.31 -10.87 5.07
N PHE A 20 12.24 -11.27 4.38
CA PHE A 20 11.79 -12.66 4.36
C PHE A 20 12.84 -13.58 3.70
N ALA A 21 13.35 -13.22 2.52
CA ALA A 21 14.34 -14.01 1.79
C ALA A 21 15.71 -14.08 2.48
N SER A 22 16.07 -13.08 3.28
CA SER A 22 17.34 -13.03 4.04
C SER A 22 17.22 -13.59 5.47
N SER A 23 16.03 -14.07 5.84
CA SER A 23 15.73 -14.48 7.21
C SER A 23 16.55 -15.69 7.65
N ARG A 24 17.01 -15.65 8.90
CA ARG A 24 17.68 -16.78 9.57
C ARG A 24 16.93 -17.25 10.83
N SER A 25 15.82 -16.58 11.15
CA SER A 25 14.98 -16.90 12.29
C SER A 25 13.52 -16.59 11.99
N ALA A 26 12.62 -17.30 12.68
CA ALA A 26 11.17 -17.15 12.53
C ALA A 26 10.68 -15.71 12.75
N ILE A 27 11.36 -14.92 13.59
CA ILE A 27 11.00 -13.51 13.82
C ILE A 27 11.19 -12.70 12.54
N HIS A 28 12.27 -12.91 11.78
CA HIS A 28 12.50 -12.20 10.53
C HIS A 28 11.48 -12.61 9.46
N GLU A 29 11.09 -13.88 9.42
CA GLU A 29 10.01 -14.34 8.53
C GLU A 29 8.69 -13.65 8.85
N ILE A 30 8.29 -13.61 10.12
CA ILE A 30 7.07 -12.93 10.58
C ILE A 30 7.12 -11.44 10.23
N LEU A 31 8.24 -10.77 10.51
CA LEU A 31 8.41 -9.35 10.18
C LEU A 31 8.33 -9.11 8.66
N GLY A 32 8.97 -9.95 7.86
CA GLY A 32 8.92 -9.87 6.40
C GLY A 32 7.50 -10.01 5.87
N VAL A 33 6.75 -11.01 6.35
CA VAL A 33 5.35 -11.23 5.96
C VAL A 33 4.45 -10.07 6.41
N LEU A 34 4.64 -9.55 7.62
CA LEU A 34 3.89 -8.38 8.10
C LEU A 34 4.16 -7.14 7.25
N MET A 35 5.43 -6.87 6.89
CA MET A 35 5.79 -5.76 6.00
C MET A 35 5.14 -5.91 4.62
N ILE A 36 5.14 -7.12 4.05
CA ILE A 36 4.44 -7.40 2.78
C ILE A 36 2.95 -7.12 2.92
N GLY A 37 2.33 -7.60 4.00
CA GLY A 37 0.90 -7.37 4.30
C GLY A 37 0.57 -5.88 4.43
N PHE A 38 1.37 -5.11 5.17
CA PHE A 38 1.20 -3.66 5.28
C PHE A 38 1.40 -2.95 3.94
N GLY A 39 2.35 -3.38 3.12
CA GLY A 39 2.53 -2.81 1.79
C GLY A 39 1.32 -3.02 0.88
N PHE A 40 0.67 -4.19 0.93
CA PHE A 40 -0.60 -4.41 0.24
C PHE A 40 -1.72 -3.51 0.77
N LEU A 41 -1.83 -3.32 2.09
CA LEU A 41 -2.81 -2.41 2.69
C LEU A 41 -2.57 -0.96 2.25
N SER A 42 -1.31 -0.52 2.18
CA SER A 42 -0.92 0.82 1.71
C SER A 42 -1.34 1.06 0.25
N VAL A 43 -1.07 0.10 -0.65
CA VAL A 43 -1.49 0.18 -2.06
C VAL A 43 -3.02 0.12 -2.19
N GLY A 44 -3.68 -0.76 -1.44
CA GLY A 44 -5.14 -0.87 -1.43
C GLY A 44 -5.82 0.43 -0.96
N LEU A 45 -5.29 1.05 0.10
CA LEU A 45 -5.77 2.35 0.56
C LEU A 45 -5.59 3.44 -0.50
N ALA A 46 -4.47 3.44 -1.23
CA ALA A 46 -4.25 4.37 -2.32
C ALA A 46 -5.31 4.24 -3.43
N ALA A 47 -5.68 3.00 -3.80
CA ALA A 47 -6.72 2.72 -4.78
C ALA A 47 -8.10 3.23 -4.31
N ILE A 48 -8.47 2.94 -3.05
CA ILE A 48 -9.73 3.42 -2.46
C ILE A 48 -9.79 4.96 -2.47
N LEU A 49 -8.71 5.62 -2.04
CA LEU A 49 -8.65 7.08 -2.03
C LEU A 49 -8.73 7.69 -3.43
N HIS A 50 -8.16 7.01 -4.44
CA HIS A 50 -8.28 7.45 -5.83
C HIS A 50 -9.73 7.41 -6.31
N GLU A 51 -10.43 6.29 -6.08
CA GLU A 51 -11.82 6.16 -6.49
C GLU A 51 -12.74 7.15 -5.75
N LEU A 52 -12.54 7.36 -4.45
CA LEU A 52 -13.29 8.35 -3.68
C LEU A 52 -13.12 9.78 -4.22
N ARG A 53 -11.91 10.14 -4.69
CA ARG A 53 -11.65 11.45 -5.32
C ARG A 53 -12.37 11.58 -6.65
N LYS A 54 -12.35 10.53 -7.47
CA LYS A 54 -13.05 10.47 -8.75
C LYS A 54 -14.56 10.61 -8.57
N LEU A 55 -15.14 9.88 -7.62
CA LEU A 55 -16.57 9.98 -7.30
C LEU A 55 -16.94 11.39 -6.80
N ARG A 56 -16.08 11.99 -5.97
CA ARG A 56 -16.27 13.37 -5.49
C ARG A 56 -16.28 14.37 -6.66
N SER A 57 -15.36 14.27 -7.62
CA SER A 57 -15.30 15.20 -8.76
C SER A 57 -16.53 15.09 -9.66
N LEU A 58 -17.05 13.87 -9.86
CA LEU A 58 -18.28 13.66 -10.65
C LEU A 58 -19.49 14.30 -9.97
N LYS A 59 -19.62 14.17 -8.65
CA LYS A 59 -20.69 14.80 -7.88
C LYS A 59 -20.65 16.34 -7.96
N THR A 60 -19.46 16.94 -7.97
CA THR A 60 -19.33 18.41 -8.07
C THR A 60 -19.62 18.96 -9.47
N THR A 61 -19.35 18.20 -10.53
CA THR A 61 -19.63 18.63 -11.91
C THR A 61 -21.10 18.47 -12.29
N GLY A 62 -21.81 17.49 -11.71
CA GLY A 62 -23.25 17.29 -11.96
C GLY A 62 -24.19 18.29 -11.25
N GLN A 63 -23.65 19.30 -10.54
CA GLN A 63 -24.44 20.32 -9.83
C GLN A 63 -24.28 21.74 -10.39
N SER A 64 -23.61 21.94 -11.53
CA SER A 64 -23.61 23.21 -12.28
C SER A 64 -24.44 23.10 -13.55
#